data_AF-A0A8J7QDM2-F1
#
_entry.id   AF-A0A8J7QDM2-F1
#
_cell.length_a   1.000
_cell.length_b   1.000
_cell.length_c   1.000
_cell.angle_alpha   90.00
_cell.angle_beta   90.00
_cell.angle_gamma   90.00
#
_symmetry.space_group_name_H-M   'P 1'
#
loop_
_entity.id
_entity.type
_entity.pdbx_description
1 polymer ?
#
loop_
_entity_poly.entity_id
_entity_poly.type
_entity_poly.pdbx_seq_one_letter_code
_entity_poly.pdbx_strand_id
1 'polypeptide(L)'
;MLRQKYFIIMFLFIVLLFNFISQASPQQSTSKATVVYIFKIFDTGNVNSTLIIDDPSYGRNSLWILVPKNDTYQIFKLMKGQLLNKTISQALSSGGTPYAFYDNLSLVYESPFLLEVTWNLSYGALIVEPNALFFSPAIGFSRNLKATAIVDLPNITKGVKEYYPTPIKRNSNELYFEPSPDDRIAVAFTVSGSADQINMSSGSFMFRVPRRYKSIAERILNFYVNLSSKFSEIFNKNISKVEVNFFVPNSLNDISLGGFVPIESAVKLGNINLNIFYVRTKSGYFEAIAAHELVHYYAFESGISPKVLWFHEGLANYIGISAAKQLGSGAYSIEEDLDSAANALNNNLIFVFNWTPEYTQQNRTLFEYYAASYYIIKSLLNNFSSPSDRLFKGERFLSRFFHLITKNNISISSNDQLLRYLYIASNYSSTFIIFFLKYGFVYNVSNYFAFTKLNLPSFFMPFLERLENSSLSSYYLIENINPLEAEQFIEEVSALLSNFEKFSLFLFFFMISILVTAITEVSEKK
;
A
#
# COMPACT_ATOMS: atom_id res chain seq x y z
N MET A 1 -75.23 -62.08 22.51
CA MET A 1 -74.85 -60.71 22.92
C MET A 1 -73.37 -60.54 23.31
N LEU A 2 -72.74 -61.46 24.05
CA LEU A 2 -71.30 -61.35 24.41
C LEU A 2 -70.35 -61.38 23.20
N ARG A 3 -70.54 -62.28 22.23
CA ARG A 3 -69.67 -62.41 21.04
C ARG A 3 -69.57 -61.16 20.16
N GLN A 4 -70.63 -60.35 20.09
CA GLN A 4 -70.66 -59.11 19.30
C GLN A 4 -69.86 -57.98 19.97
N LYS A 5 -69.81 -57.95 21.31
CA LYS A 5 -69.02 -56.96 22.06
C LYS A 5 -67.51 -57.19 21.93
N TYR A 6 -67.06 -58.45 21.92
CA TYR A 6 -65.64 -58.78 21.71
C TYR A 6 -65.16 -58.46 20.28
N PHE A 7 -66.02 -58.63 19.28
CA PHE A 7 -65.68 -58.32 17.89
C PHE A 7 -65.48 -56.81 17.67
N ILE A 8 -66.31 -55.98 18.29
CA ILE A 8 -66.20 -54.51 18.22
C ILE A 8 -64.95 -54.03 18.95
N ILE A 9 -64.65 -54.58 20.13
CA ILE A 9 -63.44 -54.23 20.89
C ILE A 9 -62.17 -54.65 20.14
N MET A 10 -62.16 -55.84 19.53
CA MET A 10 -61.01 -56.32 18.75
C MET A 10 -60.81 -55.50 17.46
N PHE A 11 -61.90 -55.09 16.79
CA PHE A 11 -61.83 -54.23 15.62
C PHE A 11 -61.34 -52.81 15.98
N LEU A 12 -61.79 -52.24 17.09
CA LEU A 12 -61.27 -50.96 17.60
C LEU A 12 -59.78 -51.05 17.98
N PHE A 13 -59.34 -52.18 18.55
CA PHE A 13 -57.93 -52.39 18.89
C PHE A 13 -57.04 -52.53 17.64
N ILE A 14 -57.52 -53.18 16.58
CA ILE A 14 -56.82 -53.30 15.29
C ILE A 14 -56.77 -51.96 14.56
N VAL A 15 -57.85 -51.15 14.60
CA VAL A 15 -57.87 -49.79 14.02
C VAL A 15 -56.96 -48.83 14.81
N LEU A 16 -56.85 -48.98 16.13
CA LEU A 16 -55.88 -48.25 16.95
C LEU A 16 -54.43 -48.68 16.67
N LEU A 17 -54.17 -49.97 16.45
CA LEU A 17 -52.85 -50.48 16.05
C LEU A 17 -52.44 -50.02 14.64
N PHE A 18 -53.36 -49.92 13.68
CA PHE A 18 -53.07 -49.41 12.33
C PHE A 18 -52.79 -47.90 12.29
N ASN A 19 -53.35 -47.13 13.23
CA ASN A 19 -53.03 -45.70 13.39
C ASN A 19 -51.68 -45.48 14.09
N PHE A 20 -51.19 -46.44 14.88
CA PHE A 20 -49.87 -46.35 15.52
C PHE A 20 -48.72 -46.83 14.62
N ILE A 21 -48.98 -47.63 13.58
CA ILE A 21 -47.93 -48.15 12.67
C ILE A 21 -47.67 -47.21 11.47
N SER A 22 -48.49 -46.18 11.24
CA SER A 22 -48.33 -45.25 10.09
C SER A 22 -47.72 -43.88 10.43
N GLN A 23 -47.05 -43.71 11.57
CA GLN A 23 -46.28 -42.49 11.88
C GLN A 23 -44.86 -42.75 12.40
N ALA A 24 -44.28 -43.91 12.08
CA ALA A 24 -42.83 -43.96 11.92
C ALA A 24 -42.49 -43.37 10.55
N SER A 25 -42.63 -42.04 10.41
CA SER A 25 -41.88 -41.33 9.38
C SER A 25 -40.43 -41.78 9.55
N PRO A 26 -39.72 -42.22 8.49
CA PRO A 26 -38.29 -42.38 8.60
C PRO A 26 -37.78 -41.07 9.17
N GLN A 27 -37.08 -41.13 10.29
CA GLN A 27 -36.35 -40.00 10.83
C GLN A 27 -35.35 -39.64 9.72
N GLN A 28 -35.78 -38.78 8.80
CA GLN A 28 -34.93 -38.20 7.78
C GLN A 28 -33.84 -37.54 8.60
N SER A 29 -32.65 -38.14 8.63
CA SER A 29 -31.48 -37.42 9.02
C SER A 29 -31.44 -36.24 8.07
N THR A 30 -31.84 -35.07 8.53
CA THR A 30 -31.68 -33.81 7.79
C THR A 30 -30.20 -33.47 7.85
N SER A 31 -29.37 -34.33 7.25
CA SER A 31 -27.98 -34.01 6.99
C SER A 31 -28.00 -32.81 6.06
N LYS A 32 -27.67 -31.66 6.62
CA LYS A 32 -27.62 -30.38 5.92
C LYS A 32 -26.59 -30.47 4.80
N ALA A 33 -26.86 -29.79 3.70
CA ALA A 33 -25.87 -29.61 2.63
C ALA A 33 -24.57 -28.98 3.17
N THR A 34 -23.44 -29.46 2.67
CA THR A 34 -22.10 -29.04 3.09
C THR A 34 -21.27 -28.60 1.91
N VAL A 35 -20.29 -27.76 2.19
CA VAL A 35 -19.33 -27.27 1.20
C VAL A 35 -17.91 -27.49 1.72
N VAL A 36 -17.06 -28.11 0.91
CA VAL A 36 -15.66 -28.34 1.25
C VAL A 36 -14.76 -27.65 0.23
N TYR A 37 -13.91 -26.74 0.70
CA TYR A 37 -12.83 -26.14 -0.07
C TYR A 37 -11.54 -26.88 0.19
N ILE A 38 -10.79 -27.23 -0.85
CA ILE A 38 -9.50 -27.90 -0.75
C ILE A 38 -8.50 -27.07 -1.56
N PHE A 39 -7.48 -26.55 -0.89
CA PHE A 39 -6.40 -25.78 -1.48
C PHE A 39 -5.12 -26.59 -1.42
N LYS A 40 -4.76 -27.21 -2.55
CA LYS A 40 -3.52 -27.97 -2.68
C LYS A 40 -2.41 -27.08 -3.21
N ILE A 41 -1.40 -26.84 -2.40
CA ILE A 41 -0.28 -25.96 -2.73
C ILE A 41 0.90 -26.78 -3.23
N PHE A 42 1.39 -26.45 -4.43
CA PHE A 42 2.57 -27.09 -5.00
C PHE A 42 3.86 -26.37 -4.59
N ASP A 43 4.99 -27.06 -4.69
CA ASP A 43 6.33 -26.51 -4.42
C ASP A 43 6.67 -25.28 -5.29
N THR A 44 5.96 -25.08 -6.40
CA THR A 44 6.07 -23.91 -7.28
C THR A 44 5.34 -22.67 -6.74
N GLY A 45 4.44 -22.84 -5.76
CA GLY A 45 3.53 -21.80 -5.24
C GLY A 45 2.17 -21.76 -5.96
N ASN A 46 2.00 -22.50 -7.05
CA ASN A 46 0.70 -22.66 -7.67
C ASN A 46 -0.25 -23.43 -6.76
N VAL A 47 -1.54 -23.11 -6.83
CA VAL A 47 -2.57 -23.74 -6.01
C VAL A 47 -3.64 -24.35 -6.92
N ASN A 48 -3.92 -25.63 -6.73
CA ASN A 48 -5.13 -26.25 -7.26
C ASN A 48 -6.22 -26.13 -6.18
N SER A 49 -7.31 -25.47 -6.52
CA SER A 49 -8.47 -25.28 -5.66
C SER A 49 -9.58 -26.20 -6.11
N THR A 50 -10.13 -26.98 -5.18
CA THR A 50 -11.28 -27.85 -5.40
C THR A 50 -12.38 -27.45 -4.44
N LEU A 51 -13.59 -27.30 -4.97
CA LEU A 51 -14.82 -27.04 -4.23
C LEU A 51 -15.73 -28.24 -4.40
N ILE A 52 -16.15 -28.84 -3.30
CA ILE A 52 -17.10 -29.95 -3.27
C ILE A 52 -18.37 -29.47 -2.59
N ILE A 53 -19.50 -29.63 -3.29
CA ILE A 53 -20.84 -29.39 -2.76
C ILE A 53 -21.49 -30.75 -2.59
N ASP A 54 -21.82 -31.12 -1.35
CA ASP A 54 -22.50 -32.37 -1.03
C ASP A 54 -23.83 -32.06 -0.32
N ASP A 55 -24.92 -32.33 -1.01
CA ASP A 55 -26.27 -32.26 -0.46
C ASP A 55 -26.91 -33.66 -0.48
N PRO A 56 -26.82 -34.41 0.63
CA PRO A 56 -27.44 -35.73 0.77
C PRO A 56 -28.97 -35.67 0.97
N SER A 57 -29.57 -34.47 1.11
CA SER A 57 -31.02 -34.33 1.29
C SER A 57 -31.80 -34.77 0.06
N TYR A 58 -33.13 -34.75 0.14
CA TYR A 58 -34.02 -35.10 -0.97
C TYR A 58 -34.85 -33.90 -1.37
N GLY A 59 -35.05 -33.73 -2.67
CA GLY A 59 -35.91 -32.70 -3.24
C GLY A 59 -35.12 -31.62 -3.96
N ARG A 60 -35.84 -30.56 -4.34
CA ARG A 60 -35.29 -29.46 -5.12
C ARG A 60 -34.70 -28.39 -4.20
N ASN A 61 -33.44 -28.05 -4.42
CA ASN A 61 -32.68 -27.11 -3.61
C ASN A 61 -31.99 -26.04 -4.46
N SER A 62 -31.52 -24.98 -3.80
CA SER A 62 -30.70 -23.96 -4.42
C SER A 62 -29.63 -23.45 -3.47
N LEU A 63 -28.53 -22.95 -4.03
CA LEU A 63 -27.45 -22.31 -3.29
C LEU A 63 -26.70 -21.33 -4.17
N TRP A 64 -25.88 -20.51 -3.54
CA TRP A 64 -24.90 -19.65 -4.19
C TRP A 64 -23.52 -19.77 -3.53
N ILE A 65 -22.47 -19.63 -4.33
CA ILE A 65 -21.05 -19.66 -3.93
C ILE A 65 -20.25 -18.62 -4.73
N LEU A 66 -19.23 -18.02 -4.11
CA LEU A 66 -18.25 -17.20 -4.82
C LEU A 66 -17.25 -18.07 -5.57
N VAL A 67 -17.06 -17.76 -6.85
CA VAL A 67 -16.04 -18.39 -7.69
C VAL A 67 -15.17 -17.31 -8.36
N PRO A 68 -13.89 -17.58 -8.67
CA PRO A 68 -13.05 -16.62 -9.37
C PRO A 68 -13.62 -16.25 -10.74
N LYS A 69 -13.44 -14.99 -11.18
CA LYS A 69 -13.79 -14.57 -12.54
C LYS A 69 -13.00 -15.36 -13.59
N ASN A 70 -13.62 -15.53 -14.76
CA ASN A 70 -13.18 -16.32 -15.92
C ASN A 70 -13.54 -17.81 -15.87
N ASP A 71 -14.63 -18.13 -16.55
CA ASP A 71 -15.18 -19.49 -16.72
C ASP A 71 -14.22 -20.46 -17.44
N THR A 72 -13.21 -19.98 -18.16
CA THR A 72 -12.30 -20.80 -18.97
C THR A 72 -11.34 -21.67 -18.15
N TYR A 73 -11.20 -21.42 -16.85
CA TYR A 73 -10.32 -22.16 -15.96
C TYR A 73 -11.06 -23.02 -14.92
N GLN A 74 -12.39 -23.10 -15.02
CA GLN A 74 -13.23 -23.83 -14.08
C GLN A 74 -13.74 -25.13 -14.71
N ILE A 75 -13.47 -26.27 -14.07
CA ILE A 75 -14.02 -27.56 -14.50
C ILE A 75 -15.13 -27.96 -13.55
N PHE A 76 -16.33 -28.19 -14.09
CA PHE A 76 -17.51 -28.64 -13.36
C PHE A 76 -17.73 -30.13 -13.59
N LYS A 77 -17.78 -30.92 -12.52
CA LYS A 77 -18.01 -32.36 -12.60
C LYS A 77 -19.17 -32.75 -11.69
N LEU A 78 -20.33 -32.98 -12.29
CA LEU A 78 -21.50 -33.51 -11.60
C LEU A 78 -21.32 -35.01 -11.36
N MET A 79 -21.29 -35.42 -10.09
CA MET A 79 -21.06 -36.80 -9.68
C MET A 79 -22.36 -37.50 -9.25
N LYS A 80 -23.33 -36.74 -8.71
CA LYS A 80 -24.62 -37.25 -8.25
C LYS A 80 -25.70 -36.17 -8.37
N GLY A 81 -26.95 -36.60 -8.59
CA GLY A 81 -28.10 -35.72 -8.68
C GLY A 81 -28.29 -35.10 -10.06
N GLN A 82 -29.14 -34.08 -10.14
CA GLN A 82 -29.43 -33.38 -11.38
C GLN A 82 -29.27 -31.86 -11.20
N LEU A 83 -28.45 -31.25 -12.05
CA LEU A 83 -28.35 -29.79 -12.12
C LEU A 83 -29.49 -29.27 -13.00
N LEU A 84 -30.38 -28.45 -12.44
CA LEU A 84 -31.53 -27.88 -13.15
C LEU A 84 -31.22 -26.51 -13.77
N ASN A 85 -30.48 -25.68 -13.04
CA ASN A 85 -30.06 -24.36 -13.52
C ASN A 85 -28.70 -23.96 -12.92
N LYS A 86 -27.91 -23.25 -13.72
CA LYS A 86 -26.63 -22.66 -13.33
C LYS A 86 -26.57 -21.24 -13.89
N THR A 87 -26.38 -20.27 -13.02
CA THR A 87 -26.15 -18.88 -13.41
C THR A 87 -24.85 -18.38 -12.78
N ILE A 88 -24.07 -17.66 -13.57
CA ILE A 88 -22.88 -16.92 -13.12
C ILE A 88 -23.17 -15.45 -13.34
N SER A 89 -23.11 -14.65 -12.28
CA SER A 89 -23.38 -13.22 -12.33
C SER A 89 -22.39 -12.44 -11.47
N GLN A 90 -22.34 -11.13 -11.64
CA GLN A 90 -21.44 -10.28 -10.86
C GLN A 90 -21.73 -10.43 -9.36
N ALA A 91 -20.71 -10.81 -8.59
CA ALA A 91 -20.82 -10.82 -7.14
C ALA A 91 -20.73 -9.41 -6.58
N LEU A 92 -21.54 -9.11 -5.56
CA LEU A 92 -21.53 -7.85 -4.83
C LEU A 92 -21.15 -8.10 -3.37
N SER A 93 -20.33 -7.22 -2.79
CA SER A 93 -20.03 -7.22 -1.36
C SER A 93 -21.27 -6.83 -0.55
N SER A 94 -21.21 -6.98 0.77
CA SER A 94 -22.32 -6.57 1.66
C SER A 94 -22.69 -5.08 1.53
N GLY A 95 -21.78 -4.24 1.05
CA GLY A 95 -22.00 -2.81 0.76
C GLY A 95 -22.51 -2.51 -0.65
N GLY A 96 -22.82 -3.54 -1.46
CA GLY A 96 -23.29 -3.39 -2.84
C GLY A 96 -22.19 -3.11 -3.87
N THR A 97 -20.92 -3.15 -3.48
CA THR A 97 -19.78 -2.94 -4.39
C THR A 97 -19.42 -4.23 -5.13
N PRO A 98 -19.25 -4.21 -6.46
CA PRO A 98 -18.83 -5.40 -7.19
C PRO A 98 -17.48 -5.96 -6.74
N TYR A 99 -17.38 -7.27 -6.58
CA TYR A 99 -16.09 -7.93 -6.38
C TYR A 99 -15.22 -7.78 -7.63
N ALA A 100 -13.96 -7.41 -7.43
CA ALA A 100 -13.00 -7.24 -8.52
C ALA A 100 -12.68 -8.57 -9.23
N PHE A 101 -12.54 -9.66 -8.47
CA PHE A 101 -11.99 -10.94 -8.93
C PHE A 101 -12.95 -12.13 -8.81
N TYR A 102 -14.19 -11.91 -8.36
CA TYR A 102 -15.14 -12.98 -8.08
C TYR A 102 -16.48 -12.73 -8.75
N ASP A 103 -17.12 -13.81 -9.13
CA ASP A 103 -18.51 -13.88 -9.57
C ASP A 103 -19.32 -14.77 -8.62
N ASN A 104 -20.63 -14.58 -8.62
CA ASN A 104 -21.60 -15.38 -7.91
C ASN A 104 -22.06 -16.53 -8.80
N LEU A 105 -21.73 -17.76 -8.41
CA LEU A 105 -22.28 -18.98 -8.97
C LEU A 105 -23.55 -19.36 -8.20
N SER A 106 -24.70 -19.24 -8.83
CA SER A 106 -25.99 -19.68 -8.30
C SER A 106 -26.47 -20.96 -8.99
N LEU A 107 -26.86 -21.95 -8.19
CA LEU A 107 -27.26 -23.28 -8.63
C LEU A 107 -28.69 -23.59 -8.18
N VAL A 108 -29.45 -24.23 -9.05
CA VAL A 108 -30.72 -24.90 -8.72
C VAL A 108 -30.58 -26.36 -9.13
N TYR A 109 -30.89 -27.29 -8.24
CA TYR A 109 -30.59 -28.71 -8.43
C TYR A 109 -31.59 -29.61 -7.69
N GLU A 110 -31.57 -30.90 -8.03
CA GLU A 110 -32.30 -31.95 -7.32
C GLU A 110 -31.33 -32.86 -6.56
N SER A 111 -31.62 -33.05 -5.27
CA SER A 111 -30.84 -33.82 -4.32
C SER A 111 -31.35 -35.26 -4.23
N PRO A 112 -30.49 -36.26 -3.94
CA PRO A 112 -29.10 -36.10 -3.49
C PRO A 112 -28.14 -35.58 -4.57
N PHE A 113 -27.31 -34.60 -4.24
CA PHE A 113 -26.50 -33.84 -5.18
C PHE A 113 -25.04 -33.80 -4.76
N LEU A 114 -24.13 -34.06 -5.71
CA LEU A 114 -22.69 -33.96 -5.50
C LEU A 114 -22.04 -33.31 -6.72
N LEU A 115 -21.47 -32.12 -6.52
CA LEU A 115 -20.80 -31.35 -7.57
C LEU A 115 -19.38 -31.00 -7.11
N GLU A 116 -18.42 -31.28 -7.99
CA GLU A 116 -17.04 -30.84 -7.85
C GLU A 116 -16.77 -29.69 -8.83
N VAL A 117 -16.16 -28.62 -8.34
CA VAL A 117 -15.69 -27.49 -9.14
C VAL A 117 -14.21 -27.30 -8.87
N THR A 118 -13.37 -27.32 -9.91
CA THR A 118 -11.92 -27.15 -9.77
C THR A 118 -11.42 -25.97 -10.56
N TRP A 119 -10.41 -25.27 -10.03
CA TRP A 119 -9.70 -24.19 -10.72
C TRP A 119 -8.26 -24.06 -10.22
N ASN A 120 -7.41 -23.51 -11.07
CA ASN A 120 -6.00 -23.26 -10.73
C ASN A 120 -5.76 -21.78 -10.43
N LEU A 121 -4.92 -21.52 -9.44
CA LEU A 121 -4.48 -20.18 -9.07
C LEU A 121 -2.96 -20.10 -9.20
N SER A 122 -2.53 -19.35 -10.21
CA SER A 122 -1.16 -18.84 -10.24
C SER A 122 -0.96 -17.89 -9.08
N TYR A 123 0.17 -18.01 -8.38
CA TYR A 123 0.52 -17.15 -7.23
C TYR A 123 -0.48 -17.24 -6.05
N GLY A 124 -1.21 -18.36 -5.93
CA GLY A 124 -2.09 -18.64 -4.79
C GLY A 124 -1.30 -18.76 -3.48
N ALA A 125 -0.10 -19.36 -3.55
CA ALA A 125 0.95 -19.23 -2.56
C ALA A 125 2.16 -18.53 -3.17
N LEU A 126 2.84 -17.74 -2.35
CA LEU A 126 4.03 -16.99 -2.70
C LEU A 126 5.19 -17.57 -1.92
N ILE A 127 6.31 -17.83 -2.58
CA ILE A 127 7.47 -18.52 -2.01
C ILE A 127 8.72 -17.74 -2.45
N VAL A 128 9.35 -17.05 -1.49
CA VAL A 128 10.70 -16.49 -1.61
C VAL A 128 11.48 -17.04 -0.44
N GLU A 129 12.28 -18.06 -0.72
CA GLU A 129 12.92 -18.90 0.29
C GLU A 129 13.73 -18.05 1.30
N PRO A 130 13.63 -18.35 2.60
CA PRO A 130 12.89 -19.46 3.20
C PRO A 130 11.41 -19.17 3.47
N ASN A 131 10.91 -17.99 3.15
CA ASN A 131 9.58 -17.52 3.54
C ASN A 131 8.51 -17.80 2.49
N ALA A 132 7.31 -18.11 2.95
CA ALA A 132 6.18 -18.34 2.09
C ALA A 132 4.87 -17.86 2.73
N LEU A 133 3.92 -17.47 1.88
CA LEU A 133 2.59 -17.02 2.28
C LEU A 133 1.55 -17.62 1.35
N PHE A 134 0.63 -18.39 1.92
CA PHE A 134 -0.62 -18.72 1.28
C PHE A 134 -1.68 -17.71 1.70
N PHE A 135 -2.48 -17.26 0.74
CA PHE A 135 -3.64 -16.43 1.01
C PHE A 135 -4.76 -16.92 0.10
N SER A 136 -5.89 -17.33 0.66
CA SER A 136 -6.96 -17.92 -0.10
C SER A 136 -7.66 -16.88 -0.98
N PRO A 137 -8.38 -17.32 -2.02
CA PRO A 137 -9.45 -16.52 -2.57
C PRO A 137 -10.50 -16.18 -1.51
N ALA A 138 -11.39 -15.24 -1.81
CA ALA A 138 -12.56 -14.97 -0.97
C ALA A 138 -13.43 -16.25 -0.89
N ILE A 139 -13.82 -16.63 0.33
CA ILE A 139 -14.68 -17.79 0.57
C ILE A 139 -16.09 -17.28 0.82
N GLY A 140 -16.97 -17.35 -0.19
CA GLY A 140 -18.36 -16.94 -0.05
C GLY A 140 -19.31 -18.07 -0.40
N PHE A 141 -20.34 -18.27 0.42
CA PHE A 141 -21.33 -19.34 0.24
C PHE A 141 -22.62 -19.01 0.99
N SER A 142 -23.70 -19.73 0.68
CA SER A 142 -25.00 -19.56 1.33
C SER A 142 -24.94 -19.83 2.84
N ARG A 143 -25.45 -18.90 3.66
CA ARG A 143 -25.32 -18.92 5.14
C ARG A 143 -25.92 -20.14 5.85
N ASN A 144 -26.80 -20.88 5.18
CA ASN A 144 -27.42 -22.09 5.69
C ASN A 144 -26.53 -23.35 5.54
N LEU A 145 -25.39 -23.24 4.85
CA LEU A 145 -24.45 -24.34 4.63
C LEU A 145 -23.40 -24.39 5.73
N LYS A 146 -22.94 -25.60 6.05
CA LYS A 146 -21.71 -25.80 6.81
C LYS A 146 -20.53 -25.86 5.84
N ALA A 147 -19.52 -25.01 6.04
CA ALA A 147 -18.31 -25.01 5.24
C ALA A 147 -17.11 -25.57 6.00
N THR A 148 -16.24 -26.27 5.28
CA THR A 148 -14.91 -26.68 5.75
C THR A 148 -13.89 -26.31 4.68
N ALA A 149 -12.72 -25.87 5.10
CA ALA A 149 -11.61 -25.62 4.20
C ALA A 149 -10.38 -26.41 4.64
N ILE A 150 -9.68 -27.00 3.68
CA ILE A 150 -8.46 -27.76 3.87
C ILE A 150 -7.36 -27.06 3.10
N VAL A 151 -6.28 -26.69 3.77
CA VAL A 151 -5.06 -26.17 3.14
C VAL A 151 -3.99 -27.24 3.25
N ASP A 152 -3.60 -27.82 2.12
CA ASP A 152 -2.53 -28.81 1.99
C ASP A 152 -1.24 -28.09 1.56
N LEU A 153 -0.34 -27.89 2.55
CA LEU A 153 0.93 -27.19 2.38
C LEU A 153 1.94 -28.02 1.57
N PRO A 154 2.85 -27.38 0.81
CA PRO A 154 3.77 -28.10 -0.06
C PRO A 154 4.73 -29.01 0.75
N ASN A 155 5.24 -30.07 0.13
CA ASN A 155 6.10 -31.05 0.80
C ASN A 155 7.40 -30.44 1.33
N ILE A 156 7.87 -29.36 0.70
CA ILE A 156 9.06 -28.61 1.13
C ILE A 156 8.83 -27.78 2.40
N THR A 157 7.62 -27.76 2.97
CA THR A 157 7.31 -26.99 4.19
C THR A 157 8.13 -27.47 5.37
N LYS A 158 8.73 -26.52 6.10
CA LYS A 158 9.49 -26.76 7.35
C LYS A 158 8.72 -26.38 8.60
N GLY A 159 7.88 -25.35 8.52
CA GLY A 159 7.09 -24.92 9.66
C GLY A 159 6.04 -23.89 9.28
N VAL A 160 4.97 -23.81 10.07
CA VAL A 160 3.96 -22.76 9.97
C VAL A 160 4.29 -21.70 11.02
N LYS A 161 4.39 -20.44 10.59
CA LYS A 161 4.71 -19.29 11.43
C LYS A 161 3.44 -18.67 12.01
N GLU A 162 2.50 -18.35 11.14
CA GLU A 162 1.25 -17.67 11.48
C GLU A 162 0.11 -18.16 10.59
N TYR A 163 -1.12 -18.00 11.07
CA TYR A 163 -2.32 -18.30 10.32
C TYR A 163 -3.46 -17.38 10.74
N TYR A 164 -4.41 -17.19 9.84
CA TYR A 164 -5.69 -16.53 10.12
C TYR A 164 -6.77 -17.10 9.19
N PRO A 165 -7.96 -17.49 9.68
CA PRO A 165 -8.30 -17.68 11.09
C PRO A 165 -7.52 -18.85 11.71
N THR A 166 -7.77 -19.18 12.98
CA THR A 166 -7.17 -20.35 13.64
C THR A 166 -7.72 -21.67 13.07
N PRO A 167 -6.88 -22.64 12.68
CA PRO A 167 -7.35 -23.94 12.21
C PRO A 167 -7.97 -24.74 13.36
N ILE A 168 -9.06 -25.45 13.06
CA ILE A 168 -9.73 -26.37 14.00
C ILE A 168 -8.95 -27.68 14.20
N LYS A 169 -8.11 -28.05 13.23
CA LYS A 169 -7.31 -29.26 13.25
C LYS A 169 -6.07 -29.08 12.37
N ARG A 170 -4.95 -29.70 12.77
CA ARG A 170 -3.72 -29.77 11.99
C ARG A 170 -3.20 -31.19 11.95
N ASN A 171 -2.94 -31.69 10.74
CA ASN A 171 -2.38 -33.01 10.49
C ASN A 171 -1.15 -32.87 9.58
N SER A 172 0.05 -32.86 10.15
CA SER A 172 1.30 -32.63 9.39
C SER A 172 1.24 -31.33 8.57
N ASN A 173 1.10 -31.44 7.24
CA ASN A 173 1.03 -30.34 6.28
C ASN A 173 -0.41 -29.89 5.97
N GLU A 174 -1.42 -30.59 6.46
CA GLU A 174 -2.83 -30.25 6.27
C GLU A 174 -3.35 -29.41 7.43
N LEU A 175 -3.98 -28.29 7.10
CA LEU A 175 -4.65 -27.39 8.03
C LEU A 175 -6.14 -27.35 7.71
N TYR A 176 -6.98 -27.56 8.71
CA TYR A 176 -8.44 -27.62 8.56
C TYR A 176 -9.07 -26.41 9.24
N PHE A 177 -9.98 -25.75 8.54
CA PHE A 177 -10.66 -24.54 8.99
C PHE A 177 -12.18 -24.69 8.82
N GLU A 178 -12.95 -23.98 9.64
CA GLU A 178 -14.39 -23.79 9.46
C GLU A 178 -14.64 -22.31 9.15
N PRO A 179 -14.51 -21.88 7.87
CA PRO A 179 -14.67 -20.49 7.50
C PRO A 179 -16.13 -20.04 7.58
N SER A 180 -16.34 -18.79 7.97
CA SER A 180 -17.60 -18.07 7.78
C SER A 180 -17.71 -17.54 6.34
N PRO A 181 -18.93 -17.21 5.86
CA PRO A 181 -19.09 -16.49 4.61
C PRO A 181 -18.30 -15.18 4.63
N ASP A 182 -17.61 -14.89 3.52
CA ASP A 182 -16.71 -13.76 3.29
C ASP A 182 -15.35 -13.83 4.01
N ASP A 183 -15.04 -14.94 4.68
CA ASP A 183 -13.72 -15.17 5.26
C ASP A 183 -12.62 -15.35 4.20
N ARG A 184 -11.38 -15.18 4.66
CA ARG A 184 -10.16 -15.53 3.95
C ARG A 184 -9.23 -16.30 4.88
N ILE A 185 -8.53 -17.25 4.31
CA ILE A 185 -7.52 -18.06 5.00
C ILE A 185 -6.15 -17.58 4.57
N ALA A 186 -5.33 -17.18 5.52
CA ALA A 186 -3.93 -16.82 5.34
C ALA A 186 -3.05 -17.76 6.17
N VAL A 187 -1.94 -18.21 5.60
CA VAL A 187 -0.96 -19.06 6.28
C VAL A 187 0.43 -18.59 5.90
N ALA A 188 1.18 -18.03 6.85
CA ALA A 188 2.60 -17.76 6.69
C ALA A 188 3.41 -18.97 7.14
N PHE A 189 4.33 -19.45 6.32
CA PHE A 189 5.10 -20.67 6.56
C PHE A 189 6.53 -20.54 6.02
N THR A 190 7.37 -21.52 6.36
CA THR A 190 8.74 -21.63 5.86
C THR A 190 8.92 -22.88 5.03
N VAL A 191 9.86 -22.83 4.09
CA VAL A 191 10.22 -23.93 3.20
C VAL A 191 11.71 -24.26 3.28
N SER A 192 12.08 -25.50 2.96
CA SER A 192 13.48 -25.90 2.77
C SER A 192 14.07 -25.40 1.46
N GLY A 193 15.40 -25.39 1.43
CA GLY A 193 16.19 -25.17 0.22
C GLY A 193 16.56 -23.71 0.04
N SER A 194 17.20 -23.44 -1.09
CA SER A 194 17.54 -22.10 -1.55
C SER A 194 16.75 -21.77 -2.81
N ALA A 195 16.35 -20.52 -2.95
CA ALA A 195 15.75 -20.02 -4.18
C ALA A 195 16.66 -20.28 -5.38
N ASP A 196 16.11 -20.81 -6.48
CA ASP A 196 16.76 -20.75 -7.80
C ASP A 196 16.70 -19.31 -8.29
N GLN A 197 17.71 -18.52 -7.92
CA GLN A 197 17.80 -17.09 -8.21
C GLN A 197 18.23 -16.88 -9.66
N ILE A 198 17.65 -15.85 -10.29
CA ILE A 198 18.08 -15.33 -11.58
C ILE A 198 18.43 -13.85 -11.46
N ASN A 199 19.39 -13.43 -12.27
CA ASN A 199 19.76 -12.03 -12.42
C ASN A 199 19.32 -11.52 -13.79
N MET A 200 18.64 -10.38 -13.82
CA MET A 200 18.21 -9.73 -15.06
C MET A 200 18.56 -8.24 -14.97
N SER A 201 19.19 -7.71 -16.01
CA SER A 201 19.65 -6.33 -16.00
C SER A 201 19.25 -5.61 -17.28
N SER A 202 18.86 -4.34 -17.15
CA SER A 202 18.61 -3.45 -18.27
C SER A 202 18.74 -1.99 -17.81
N GLY A 203 19.52 -1.20 -18.56
CA GLY A 203 19.88 0.16 -18.15
C GLY A 203 20.57 0.19 -16.79
N SER A 204 20.09 1.05 -15.89
CA SER A 204 20.61 1.18 -14.51
C SER A 204 20.07 0.13 -13.53
N PHE A 205 19.19 -0.78 -13.97
CA PHE A 205 18.46 -1.68 -13.07
C PHE A 205 18.95 -3.12 -13.16
N MET A 206 19.03 -3.79 -12.01
CA MET A 206 19.35 -5.21 -11.89
C MET A 206 18.36 -5.88 -10.92
N PHE A 207 17.64 -6.88 -11.39
CA PHE A 207 16.73 -7.68 -10.59
C PHE A 207 17.43 -8.96 -10.15
N ARG A 208 17.35 -9.29 -8.86
CA ARG A 208 17.74 -10.58 -8.29
C ARG A 208 16.52 -11.22 -7.66
N VAL A 209 15.93 -12.18 -8.36
CA VAL A 209 14.63 -12.75 -7.96
C VAL A 209 14.60 -14.26 -8.18
N PRO A 210 13.75 -15.01 -7.46
CA PRO A 210 13.52 -16.42 -7.77
C PRO A 210 12.99 -16.59 -9.20
N ARG A 211 13.51 -17.58 -9.94
CA ARG A 211 13.18 -17.87 -11.35
C ARG A 211 11.67 -18.00 -11.60
N ARG A 212 10.93 -18.54 -10.62
CA ARG A 212 9.46 -18.68 -10.67
C ARG A 212 8.73 -17.34 -10.90
N TYR A 213 9.36 -16.20 -10.61
CA TYR A 213 8.83 -14.85 -10.81
C TYR A 213 9.48 -14.10 -11.97
N LYS A 214 10.18 -14.79 -12.87
CA LYS A 214 10.87 -14.20 -14.02
C LYS A 214 9.98 -13.24 -14.81
N SER A 215 8.78 -13.67 -15.20
CA SER A 215 7.86 -12.86 -16.02
C SER A 215 7.39 -11.59 -15.29
N ILE A 216 7.18 -11.66 -13.97
CA ILE A 216 6.83 -10.50 -13.15
C ILE A 216 8.01 -9.53 -13.10
N ALA A 217 9.23 -10.03 -12.89
CA ALA A 217 10.42 -9.19 -12.85
C ALA A 217 10.76 -8.58 -14.22
N GLU A 218 10.57 -9.29 -15.33
CA GLU A 218 10.70 -8.73 -16.68
C GLU A 218 9.72 -7.58 -16.92
N ARG A 219 8.46 -7.73 -16.46
CA ARG A 219 7.44 -6.69 -16.55
C ARG A 219 7.86 -5.42 -15.79
N ILE A 220 8.30 -5.55 -14.53
CA ILE A 220 8.71 -4.39 -13.73
C ILE A 220 10.03 -3.79 -14.24
N LEU A 221 10.99 -4.60 -14.67
CA LEU A 221 12.23 -4.12 -15.27
C LEU A 221 11.95 -3.27 -16.52
N ASN A 222 11.10 -3.74 -17.43
CA ASN A 222 10.69 -2.97 -18.61
C ASN A 222 9.98 -1.67 -18.23
N PHE A 223 9.12 -1.72 -17.21
CA PHE A 223 8.45 -0.53 -16.68
C PHE A 223 9.45 0.50 -16.14
N TYR A 224 10.45 0.08 -15.35
CA TYR A 224 11.51 0.95 -14.83
C TYR A 224 12.36 1.57 -15.95
N VAL A 225 12.76 0.77 -16.94
CA VAL A 225 13.52 1.26 -18.10
C VAL A 225 12.72 2.35 -18.84
N ASN A 226 11.42 2.13 -19.05
CA ASN A 226 10.55 3.11 -19.72
C ASN A 226 10.33 4.40 -18.93
N LEU A 227 10.43 4.36 -17.59
CA LEU A 227 10.31 5.53 -16.73
C LEU A 227 11.63 6.28 -16.55
N SER A 228 12.77 5.60 -16.67
CA SER A 228 14.08 6.13 -16.28
C SER A 228 14.42 7.49 -16.91
N SER A 229 14.21 7.66 -18.21
CA SER A 229 14.49 8.92 -18.90
C SER A 229 13.60 10.06 -18.42
N LYS A 230 12.30 9.79 -18.26
CA LYS A 230 11.31 10.76 -17.76
C LYS A 230 11.62 11.17 -16.33
N PHE A 231 11.92 10.21 -15.46
CA PHE A 231 12.27 10.51 -14.08
C PHE A 231 13.61 11.27 -14.01
N SER A 232 14.58 10.93 -14.84
CA SER A 232 15.84 11.67 -14.88
C SER A 232 15.66 13.14 -15.31
N GLU A 233 14.74 13.42 -16.25
CA GLU A 233 14.36 14.78 -16.65
C GLU A 233 13.65 15.53 -15.52
N ILE A 234 12.70 14.89 -14.85
CA ILE A 234 11.91 15.48 -13.75
C ILE A 234 12.79 15.75 -12.53
N PHE A 235 13.60 14.79 -12.11
CA PHE A 235 14.41 14.90 -10.90
C PHE A 235 15.77 15.55 -11.14
N ASN A 236 16.08 15.92 -12.40
CA ASN A 236 17.34 16.48 -12.85
C ASN A 236 18.57 15.67 -12.39
N LYS A 237 18.41 14.34 -12.37
CA LYS A 237 19.40 13.41 -11.80
C LYS A 237 19.32 12.07 -12.52
N ASN A 238 20.46 11.55 -12.94
CA ASN A 238 20.57 10.17 -13.41
C ASN A 238 20.92 9.26 -12.22
N ILE A 239 20.16 8.18 -12.04
CA ILE A 239 20.51 7.13 -11.08
C ILE A 239 21.36 6.06 -11.76
N SER A 240 22.33 5.53 -11.03
CA SER A 240 23.20 4.45 -11.50
C SER A 240 23.10 3.26 -10.55
N LYS A 241 22.94 2.06 -11.12
CA LYS A 241 22.97 0.78 -10.41
C LYS A 241 21.98 0.69 -9.24
N VAL A 242 20.70 0.48 -9.57
CA VAL A 242 19.64 0.14 -8.62
C VAL A 242 19.40 -1.36 -8.68
N GLU A 243 19.61 -2.05 -7.55
CA GLU A 243 19.25 -3.47 -7.42
C GLU A 243 17.84 -3.62 -6.86
N VAL A 244 17.09 -4.59 -7.37
CA VAL A 244 15.71 -4.86 -7.00
C VAL A 244 15.56 -6.33 -6.60
N ASN A 245 14.98 -6.57 -5.44
CA ASN A 245 14.69 -7.90 -4.92
C ASN A 245 13.18 -8.08 -4.70
N PHE A 246 12.75 -9.33 -4.70
CA PHE A 246 11.41 -9.72 -4.29
C PHE A 246 11.44 -10.31 -2.89
N PHE A 247 10.41 -10.00 -2.11
CA PHE A 247 10.18 -10.63 -0.82
C PHE A 247 8.72 -11.04 -0.66
N VAL A 248 8.49 -11.96 0.26
CA VAL A 248 7.17 -12.38 0.74
C VAL A 248 7.05 -11.94 2.19
N PRO A 249 5.86 -11.50 2.64
CA PRO A 249 5.62 -11.14 4.04
C PRO A 249 6.12 -12.22 5.00
N ASN A 250 6.87 -11.81 6.03
CA ASN A 250 7.36 -12.73 7.05
C ASN A 250 6.28 -13.04 8.10
N SER A 251 5.42 -12.05 8.34
CA SER A 251 4.22 -12.08 9.18
C SER A 251 3.00 -11.63 8.36
N LEU A 252 1.79 -11.98 8.82
CA LEU A 252 0.54 -11.48 8.23
C LEU A 252 0.41 -9.95 8.34
N ASN A 253 1.04 -9.33 9.33
CA ASN A 253 1.06 -7.87 9.47
C ASN A 253 1.85 -7.17 8.36
N ASP A 254 2.87 -7.84 7.81
CA ASP A 254 3.73 -7.31 6.74
C ASP A 254 3.03 -7.33 5.37
N ILE A 255 1.82 -7.91 5.27
CA ILE A 255 1.04 -7.91 4.02
C ILE A 255 0.76 -6.48 3.54
N SER A 256 0.60 -5.53 4.48
CA SER A 256 0.33 -4.12 4.16
C SER A 256 1.54 -3.36 3.62
N LEU A 257 2.75 -3.92 3.74
CA LEU A 257 3.98 -3.31 3.24
C LEU A 257 4.13 -3.58 1.73
N GLY A 258 3.92 -2.56 0.89
CA GLY A 258 4.06 -2.68 -0.57
C GLY A 258 5.48 -2.93 -1.04
N GLY A 259 6.42 -2.17 -0.51
CA GLY A 259 7.84 -2.26 -0.78
C GLY A 259 8.62 -1.45 0.24
N PHE A 260 9.93 -1.47 0.14
CA PHE A 260 10.78 -0.56 0.90
C PHE A 260 12.18 -0.43 0.28
N VAL A 261 12.83 0.69 0.58
CA VAL A 261 14.24 0.94 0.32
C VAL A 261 14.96 1.22 1.64
N PRO A 262 15.88 0.35 2.11
CA PRO A 262 16.59 0.60 3.35
C PRO A 262 17.60 1.73 3.15
N ILE A 263 17.70 2.63 4.13
CA ILE A 263 18.74 3.66 4.18
C ILE A 263 20.00 3.02 4.78
N GLU A 264 20.98 2.69 3.94
CA GLU A 264 22.23 2.06 4.41
C GLU A 264 23.15 3.07 5.11
N SER A 265 23.14 4.33 4.66
CA SER A 265 23.87 5.42 5.28
C SER A 265 23.25 6.76 4.88
N ALA A 266 23.71 7.86 5.49
CA ALA A 266 23.26 9.22 5.15
C ALA A 266 23.46 9.59 3.66
N VAL A 267 24.29 8.84 2.92
CA VAL A 267 24.63 9.11 1.52
C VAL A 267 24.32 7.96 0.57
N LYS A 268 23.69 6.88 1.06
CA LYS A 268 23.47 5.67 0.24
C LYS A 268 22.19 4.95 0.61
N LEU A 269 21.38 4.70 -0.42
CA LEU A 269 20.25 3.78 -0.37
C LEU A 269 20.69 2.36 -0.70
N GLY A 270 20.09 1.39 -0.01
CA GLY A 270 20.19 -0.02 -0.34
C GLY A 270 19.14 -0.44 -1.37
N ASN A 271 19.04 -1.74 -1.60
CA ASN A 271 18.23 -2.29 -2.69
C ASN A 271 16.73 -1.99 -2.54
N ILE A 272 16.02 -1.83 -3.67
CA ILE A 272 14.55 -1.82 -3.67
C ILE A 272 14.07 -3.23 -3.36
N ASN A 273 13.18 -3.39 -2.37
CA ASN A 273 12.55 -4.66 -2.05
C ASN A 273 11.05 -4.55 -2.32
N LEU A 274 10.52 -5.36 -3.24
CA LEU A 274 9.11 -5.34 -3.63
C LEU A 274 8.37 -6.55 -3.06
N ASN A 275 7.23 -6.29 -2.41
CA ASN A 275 6.38 -7.34 -1.87
C ASN A 275 5.57 -7.99 -3.00
N ILE A 276 5.90 -9.25 -3.31
CA ILE A 276 5.22 -9.95 -4.40
C ILE A 276 3.77 -10.33 -4.08
N PHE A 277 3.29 -10.09 -2.86
CA PHE A 277 1.87 -10.20 -2.53
C PHE A 277 0.99 -9.41 -3.49
N TYR A 278 1.45 -8.22 -3.89
CA TYR A 278 0.67 -7.30 -4.70
C TYR A 278 0.57 -7.69 -6.17
N VAL A 279 1.25 -8.74 -6.64
CA VAL A 279 1.00 -9.29 -8.00
C VAL A 279 -0.41 -9.88 -8.14
N ARG A 280 -1.08 -10.12 -7.00
CA ARG A 280 -2.44 -10.66 -6.89
C ARG A 280 -3.54 -9.58 -6.96
N THR A 281 -3.15 -8.32 -7.14
CA THR A 281 -4.07 -7.18 -7.25
C THR A 281 -4.36 -6.83 -8.71
N LYS A 282 -5.14 -5.77 -8.95
CA LYS A 282 -5.48 -5.33 -10.31
C LYS A 282 -4.22 -4.78 -11.00
N SER A 283 -4.13 -4.97 -12.32
CA SER A 283 -3.04 -4.40 -13.13
C SER A 283 -2.84 -2.91 -12.85
N GLY A 284 -1.60 -2.47 -12.72
CA GLY A 284 -1.24 -1.09 -12.36
C GLY A 284 -0.99 -0.88 -10.86
N TYR A 285 -1.49 -1.74 -9.98
CA TYR A 285 -1.29 -1.57 -8.53
C TYR A 285 0.15 -1.93 -8.10
N PHE A 286 0.65 -3.10 -8.51
CA PHE A 286 2.04 -3.50 -8.20
C PHE A 286 3.06 -2.59 -8.90
N GLU A 287 2.73 -2.11 -10.09
CA GLU A 287 3.55 -1.13 -10.81
C GLU A 287 3.55 0.23 -10.12
N ALA A 288 2.44 0.67 -9.52
CA ALA A 288 2.40 1.89 -8.71
C ALA A 288 3.31 1.78 -7.49
N ILE A 289 3.30 0.64 -6.78
CA ILE A 289 4.25 0.35 -5.69
C ILE A 289 5.69 0.40 -6.20
N ALA A 290 5.97 -0.28 -7.32
CA ALA A 290 7.31 -0.32 -7.86
C ALA A 290 7.80 1.09 -8.24
N ALA A 291 6.96 1.93 -8.86
CA ALA A 291 7.30 3.31 -9.17
C ALA A 291 7.44 4.18 -7.92
N HIS A 292 6.64 3.94 -6.88
CA HIS A 292 6.75 4.61 -5.58
C HIS A 292 8.16 4.42 -5.00
N GLU A 293 8.65 3.18 -4.89
CA GLU A 293 10.01 2.92 -4.38
C GLU A 293 11.11 3.52 -5.28
N LEU A 294 10.88 3.55 -6.59
CA LEU A 294 11.81 4.18 -7.52
C LEU A 294 11.86 5.70 -7.34
N VAL A 295 10.73 6.34 -7.05
CA VAL A 295 10.67 7.78 -6.76
C VAL A 295 11.44 8.12 -5.49
N HIS A 296 11.37 7.30 -4.44
CA HIS A 296 12.21 7.47 -3.25
C HIS A 296 13.70 7.52 -3.61
N TYR A 297 14.14 6.63 -4.51
CA TYR A 297 15.50 6.62 -5.03
C TYR A 297 15.89 7.92 -5.73
N TYR A 298 15.06 8.41 -6.65
CA TYR A 298 15.33 9.69 -7.34
C TYR A 298 15.28 10.88 -6.39
N ALA A 299 14.29 10.96 -5.50
CA ALA A 299 14.14 12.05 -4.54
C ALA A 299 15.36 12.15 -3.62
N PHE A 300 15.85 11.02 -3.10
CA PHE A 300 17.05 10.95 -2.29
C PHE A 300 18.29 11.40 -3.08
N GLU A 301 18.51 10.83 -4.26
CA GLU A 301 19.67 11.15 -5.10
C GLU A 301 19.68 12.61 -5.60
N SER A 302 18.52 13.25 -5.67
CA SER A 302 18.35 14.66 -5.98
C SER A 302 18.44 15.60 -4.77
N GLY A 303 18.75 15.07 -3.58
CA GLY A 303 19.07 15.86 -2.39
C GLY A 303 17.93 16.00 -1.37
N ILE A 304 16.81 15.29 -1.52
CA ILE A 304 15.73 15.32 -0.51
C ILE A 304 16.04 14.30 0.60
N SER A 305 16.20 14.78 1.82
CA SER A 305 16.42 13.93 2.99
C SER A 305 15.15 13.20 3.41
N PRO A 306 15.23 11.92 3.82
CA PRO A 306 14.11 11.17 4.39
C PRO A 306 13.51 11.79 5.66
N LYS A 307 14.15 12.81 6.25
CA LYS A 307 13.60 13.58 7.38
C LYS A 307 12.34 14.37 7.02
N VAL A 308 12.13 14.65 5.73
CA VAL A 308 10.96 15.38 5.23
C VAL A 308 9.94 14.38 4.69
N LEU A 309 9.48 13.46 5.56
CA LEU A 309 8.72 12.27 5.20
C LEU A 309 7.48 12.55 4.37
N TRP A 310 6.67 13.53 4.77
CA TRP A 310 5.42 13.83 4.06
C TRP A 310 5.67 14.21 2.60
N PHE A 311 6.77 14.89 2.31
CA PHE A 311 7.12 15.25 0.94
C PHE A 311 7.62 14.03 0.18
N HIS A 312 8.51 13.22 0.79
CA HIS A 312 8.97 11.96 0.20
C HIS A 312 7.80 11.03 -0.16
N GLU A 313 6.95 10.71 0.81
CA GLU A 313 5.86 9.76 0.64
C GLU A 313 4.72 10.31 -0.23
N GLY A 314 4.42 11.61 -0.09
CA GLY A 314 3.45 12.29 -0.94
C GLY A 314 3.88 12.32 -2.41
N LEU A 315 5.17 12.58 -2.66
CA LEU A 315 5.75 12.59 -4.00
C LEU A 315 5.78 11.19 -4.60
N ALA A 316 6.26 10.21 -3.83
CA ALA A 316 6.32 8.80 -4.24
C ALA A 316 4.93 8.25 -4.59
N ASN A 317 3.91 8.53 -3.77
CA ASN A 317 2.53 8.19 -4.10
C ASN A 317 2.03 8.89 -5.36
N TYR A 318 2.14 10.22 -5.44
CA TYR A 318 1.56 10.96 -6.56
C TYR A 318 2.17 10.58 -7.90
N ILE A 319 3.51 10.53 -7.96
CA ILE A 319 4.23 10.19 -9.19
C ILE A 319 4.08 8.69 -9.49
N GLY A 320 4.23 7.82 -8.48
CA GLY A 320 4.13 6.37 -8.66
C GLY A 320 2.78 5.94 -9.20
N ILE A 321 1.70 6.46 -8.62
CA ILE A 321 0.33 6.25 -9.09
C ILE A 321 0.17 6.81 -10.51
N SER A 322 0.59 8.06 -10.75
CA SER A 322 0.42 8.69 -12.06
C SER A 322 1.15 7.94 -13.18
N ALA A 323 2.36 7.43 -12.91
CA ALA A 323 3.14 6.63 -13.84
C ALA A 323 2.47 5.28 -14.18
N ALA A 324 1.74 4.70 -13.22
CA ALA A 324 1.13 3.38 -13.36
C ALA A 324 -0.31 3.39 -13.88
N LYS A 325 -1.01 4.54 -13.89
CA LYS A 325 -2.41 4.68 -14.36
C LYS A 325 -2.67 4.09 -15.74
N GLN A 326 -1.73 4.23 -16.67
CA GLN A 326 -1.88 3.69 -18.03
C GLN A 326 -1.80 2.15 -18.12
N LEU A 327 -1.36 1.48 -17.06
CA LEU A 327 -1.17 0.01 -17.04
C LEU A 327 -2.39 -0.74 -16.53
N GLY A 328 -3.34 -0.06 -15.86
CA GLY A 328 -4.60 -0.66 -15.46
C GLY A 328 -5.29 0.03 -14.31
N SER A 329 -6.48 -0.48 -13.98
CA SER A 329 -7.38 0.08 -12.96
C SER A 329 -6.85 -0.02 -11.52
N GLY A 330 -5.79 -0.79 -11.27
CA GLY A 330 -5.20 -0.93 -9.95
C GLY A 330 -4.62 0.36 -9.39
N ALA A 331 -3.96 1.17 -10.22
CA ALA A 331 -3.43 2.47 -9.80
C ALA A 331 -4.56 3.46 -9.45
N TYR A 332 -5.69 3.40 -10.16
CA TYR A 332 -6.86 4.22 -9.86
C TYR A 332 -7.48 3.85 -8.50
N SER A 333 -7.54 2.57 -8.16
CA SER A 333 -8.04 2.15 -6.83
C SER A 333 -7.18 2.70 -5.69
N ILE A 334 -5.84 2.75 -5.85
CA ILE A 334 -4.95 3.39 -4.85
C ILE A 334 -5.27 4.89 -4.73
N GLU A 335 -5.43 5.59 -5.86
CA GLU A 335 -5.80 7.00 -5.87
C GLU A 335 -7.15 7.24 -5.17
N GLU A 336 -8.16 6.44 -5.46
CA GLU A 336 -9.50 6.54 -4.86
C GLU A 336 -9.46 6.35 -3.33
N ASP A 337 -8.68 5.37 -2.85
CA ASP A 337 -8.52 5.10 -1.41
C ASP A 337 -7.82 6.28 -0.71
N LEU A 338 -6.75 6.81 -1.29
CA LEU A 338 -6.02 7.96 -0.75
C LEU A 338 -6.86 9.25 -0.81
N ASP A 339 -7.55 9.52 -1.91
CA ASP A 339 -8.45 10.68 -2.05
C ASP A 339 -9.59 10.59 -1.03
N SER A 340 -10.19 9.41 -0.85
CA SER A 340 -11.28 9.20 0.12
C SER A 340 -10.81 9.42 1.55
N ALA A 341 -9.65 8.86 1.92
CA ALA A 341 -9.08 9.06 3.25
C ALA A 341 -8.67 10.53 3.48
N ALA A 342 -8.06 11.19 2.49
CA ALA A 342 -7.69 12.60 2.60
C ALA A 342 -8.91 13.52 2.75
N ASN A 343 -9.98 13.25 2.00
CA ASN A 343 -11.23 13.99 2.12
C ASN A 343 -11.87 13.85 3.50
N ALA A 344 -11.80 12.66 4.11
CA ALA A 344 -12.30 12.42 5.46
C ALA A 344 -11.54 13.24 6.55
N LEU A 345 -10.33 13.72 6.25
CA LEU A 345 -9.56 14.59 7.15
C LEU A 345 -10.06 16.04 7.18
N ASN A 346 -10.98 16.44 6.30
CA ASN A 346 -11.60 17.77 6.27
C ASN A 346 -10.59 18.93 6.30
N ASN A 347 -9.52 18.85 5.49
CA ASN A 347 -8.39 19.78 5.46
C ASN A 347 -7.54 19.90 6.75
N ASN A 348 -7.77 19.07 7.77
CA ASN A 348 -6.88 18.99 8.93
C ASN A 348 -5.62 18.18 8.57
N LEU A 349 -4.69 18.81 7.85
CA LEU A 349 -3.51 18.14 7.26
C LEU A 349 -2.18 18.57 7.89
N ILE A 350 -2.19 19.58 8.78
CA ILE A 350 -0.96 20.16 9.38
C ILE A 350 -0.09 19.12 10.12
N PHE A 351 -0.71 18.03 10.59
CA PHE A 351 -0.05 16.98 11.35
C PHE A 351 1.08 16.29 10.59
N VAL A 352 1.07 16.29 9.25
CA VAL A 352 2.12 15.66 8.44
C VAL A 352 3.46 16.39 8.53
N PHE A 353 3.50 17.66 8.94
CA PHE A 353 4.76 18.40 9.11
C PHE A 353 5.59 17.88 10.27
N ASN A 354 4.94 17.33 11.30
CA ASN A 354 5.62 16.73 12.44
C ASN A 354 5.86 15.23 12.25
N TRP A 355 5.57 14.70 11.06
CA TRP A 355 5.75 13.28 10.78
C TRP A 355 7.23 12.92 10.76
N THR A 356 7.61 12.03 11.66
CA THR A 356 8.94 11.39 11.70
C THR A 356 8.75 9.88 11.84
N PRO A 357 9.77 9.06 11.54
CA PRO A 357 9.69 7.61 11.76
C PRO A 357 9.34 7.25 13.21
N GLU A 358 9.74 8.08 14.17
CA GLU A 358 9.54 7.87 15.61
C GLU A 358 8.25 8.47 16.15
N TYR A 359 7.56 9.33 15.38
CA TYR A 359 6.38 10.03 15.86
C TYR A 359 5.26 10.11 14.82
N THR A 360 4.13 9.53 15.21
CA THR A 360 2.80 9.75 14.66
C THR A 360 1.83 10.15 15.78
N GLN A 361 0.86 11.00 15.50
CA GLN A 361 -0.15 11.41 16.47
C GLN A 361 -1.01 10.20 16.89
N GLN A 362 -1.30 10.05 18.18
CA GLN A 362 -1.97 8.87 18.75
C GLN A 362 -3.36 8.56 18.16
N ASN A 363 -4.04 9.57 17.60
CA ASN A 363 -5.38 9.42 17.01
C ASN A 363 -5.36 9.39 15.47
N ARG A 364 -4.21 9.08 14.88
CA ARG A 364 -4.03 9.00 13.43
C ARG A 364 -3.42 7.67 13.06
N THR A 365 -3.96 7.07 12.01
CA THR A 365 -3.40 5.91 11.36
C THR A 365 -2.26 6.33 10.44
N LEU A 366 -1.32 5.41 10.20
CA LEU A 366 -0.26 5.64 9.23
C LEU A 366 -0.83 5.93 7.82
N PHE A 367 -1.91 5.25 7.43
CA PHE A 367 -2.57 5.49 6.14
C PHE A 367 -3.08 6.93 5.98
N GLU A 368 -3.58 7.56 7.04
CA GLU A 368 -3.97 8.98 7.01
C GLU A 368 -2.77 9.91 6.74
N TYR A 369 -1.57 9.59 7.22
CA TYR A 369 -0.35 10.36 6.90
C TYR A 369 -0.01 10.28 5.41
N TYR A 370 -0.04 9.07 4.83
CA TYR A 370 0.16 8.88 3.40
C TYR A 370 -0.90 9.60 2.57
N ALA A 371 -2.17 9.49 2.94
CA ALA A 371 -3.30 10.14 2.26
C ALA A 371 -3.20 11.67 2.29
N ALA A 372 -2.95 12.25 3.47
CA ALA A 372 -2.76 13.70 3.63
C ALA A 372 -1.57 14.21 2.80
N SER A 373 -0.44 13.52 2.88
CA SER A 373 0.79 13.85 2.15
C SER A 373 0.57 13.81 0.63
N TYR A 374 -0.02 12.72 0.14
CA TYR A 374 -0.41 12.57 -1.27
C TYR A 374 -1.33 13.71 -1.72
N TYR A 375 -2.36 14.03 -0.94
CA TYR A 375 -3.32 15.07 -1.28
C TYR A 375 -2.69 16.46 -1.35
N ILE A 376 -1.80 16.81 -0.41
CA ILE A 376 -1.05 18.08 -0.44
C ILE A 376 -0.21 18.17 -1.71
N ILE A 377 0.58 17.12 -2.02
CA ILE A 377 1.43 17.11 -3.22
C ILE A 377 0.60 17.17 -4.51
N LYS A 378 -0.43 16.32 -4.62
CA LYS A 378 -1.36 16.34 -5.77
C LYS A 378 -1.96 17.71 -5.97
N SER A 379 -2.43 18.36 -4.90
CA SER A 379 -3.06 19.67 -4.98
C SER A 379 -2.07 20.77 -5.34
N LEU A 380 -0.87 20.75 -4.76
CA LEU A 380 0.21 21.69 -5.08
C LEU A 380 0.57 21.59 -6.56
N LEU A 381 0.87 20.38 -7.04
CA LEU A 381 1.31 20.15 -8.42
C LEU A 381 0.19 20.47 -9.43
N ASN A 382 -1.06 20.19 -9.09
CA ASN A 382 -2.20 20.61 -9.91
C ASN A 382 -2.29 22.15 -10.06
N ASN A 383 -2.06 22.91 -8.99
CA ASN A 383 -2.10 24.38 -9.01
C ASN A 383 -1.00 24.99 -9.88
N PHE A 384 0.14 24.31 -10.02
CA PHE A 384 1.27 24.74 -10.84
C PHE A 384 1.41 23.94 -12.13
N SER A 385 0.32 23.30 -12.58
CA SER A 385 0.31 22.51 -13.80
C SER A 385 0.42 23.37 -15.06
N SER A 386 1.04 22.79 -16.08
CA SER A 386 1.25 23.39 -17.39
C SER A 386 0.58 22.54 -18.47
N PRO A 387 0.03 23.14 -19.54
CA PRO A 387 -0.46 22.39 -20.71
C PRO A 387 0.61 21.51 -21.37
N SER A 388 1.88 21.77 -21.07
CA SER A 388 3.01 21.02 -21.62
C SER A 388 3.57 19.96 -20.66
N ASP A 389 2.90 19.72 -19.52
CA ASP A 389 3.16 18.56 -18.69
C ASP A 389 2.75 17.28 -19.43
N ARG A 390 3.49 16.18 -19.25
CA ARG A 390 3.36 14.97 -20.06
C ARG A 390 2.94 13.75 -19.24
N LEU A 391 3.65 13.49 -18.14
CA LEU A 391 3.46 12.31 -17.30
C LEU A 391 2.41 12.55 -16.21
N PHE A 392 2.43 13.73 -15.60
CA PHE A 392 1.47 14.15 -14.57
C PHE A 392 1.39 15.68 -14.48
N LYS A 393 0.31 16.19 -13.91
CA LYS A 393 0.12 17.64 -13.71
C LYS A 393 1.17 18.18 -12.73
N GLY A 394 1.77 19.31 -13.06
CA GLY A 394 2.83 19.96 -12.27
C GLY A 394 4.24 19.41 -12.52
N GLU A 395 4.42 18.53 -13.50
CA GLU A 395 5.71 17.95 -13.89
C GLU A 395 6.78 19.02 -14.11
N ARG A 396 6.49 20.07 -14.88
CA ARG A 396 7.45 21.14 -15.16
C ARG A 396 7.80 21.97 -13.93
N PHE A 397 6.84 22.20 -13.05
CA PHE A 397 7.10 22.89 -11.79
C PHE A 397 8.04 22.07 -10.92
N LEU A 398 7.78 20.78 -10.79
CA LEU A 398 8.62 19.87 -10.05
C LEU A 398 10.03 19.75 -10.68
N SER A 399 10.13 19.72 -12.01
CA SER A 399 11.42 19.72 -12.70
C SER A 399 12.24 20.98 -12.46
N ARG A 400 11.60 22.16 -12.40
CA ARG A 400 12.28 23.41 -11.99
C ARG A 400 12.78 23.33 -10.55
N PHE A 401 11.97 22.81 -9.63
CA PHE A 401 12.36 22.61 -8.24
C PHE A 401 13.59 21.71 -8.12
N PHE A 402 13.58 20.54 -8.78
CA PHE A 402 14.72 19.63 -8.73
C PHE A 402 15.95 20.19 -9.44
N HIS A 403 15.79 20.88 -10.57
CA HIS A 403 16.88 21.56 -11.23
C HIS A 403 17.55 22.60 -10.32
N LEU A 404 16.75 23.37 -9.56
CA LEU A 404 17.25 24.36 -8.63
C LEU A 404 18.11 23.74 -7.53
N ILE A 405 17.64 22.67 -6.88
CA ILE A 405 18.39 22.06 -5.78
C ILE A 405 19.61 21.27 -6.27
N THR A 406 19.49 20.56 -7.38
CA THR A 406 20.60 19.74 -7.95
C THR A 406 21.71 20.60 -8.51
N LYS A 407 21.38 21.67 -9.27
CA LYS A 407 22.39 22.59 -9.84
C LYS A 407 23.24 23.26 -8.77
N ASN A 408 22.66 23.53 -7.61
CA ASN A 408 23.34 24.21 -6.50
C ASN A 408 23.82 23.24 -5.41
N ASN A 409 23.74 21.91 -5.63
CA ASN A 409 24.14 20.88 -4.67
C ASN A 409 23.49 21.03 -3.27
N ILE A 410 22.23 21.44 -3.24
CA ILE A 410 21.48 21.66 -2.00
C ILE A 410 20.91 20.33 -1.49
N SER A 411 21.05 20.08 -0.19
CA SER A 411 20.34 18.99 0.49
C SER A 411 19.20 19.54 1.35
N ILE A 412 17.98 19.15 1.04
CA ILE A 412 16.77 19.55 1.75
C ILE A 412 16.53 18.59 2.91
N SER A 413 16.69 19.08 4.14
CA SER A 413 16.59 18.26 5.36
C SER A 413 15.55 18.71 6.37
N SER A 414 14.86 19.82 6.10
CA SER A 414 13.78 20.35 6.92
C SER A 414 12.59 20.81 6.06
N ASN A 415 11.40 20.89 6.69
CA ASN A 415 10.21 21.43 6.06
C ASN A 415 10.40 22.89 5.60
N ASP A 416 11.10 23.69 6.40
CA ASP A 416 11.31 25.11 6.09
C ASP A 416 12.19 25.29 4.85
N GLN A 417 13.27 24.50 4.72
CA GLN A 417 14.09 24.46 3.50
C GLN A 417 13.24 24.00 2.30
N LEU A 418 12.46 22.93 2.47
CA LEU A 418 11.61 22.41 1.40
C LEU A 418 10.63 23.47 0.89
N LEU A 419 9.86 24.08 1.78
CA LEU A 419 8.86 25.09 1.43
C LEU A 419 9.50 26.26 0.70
N ARG A 420 10.69 26.66 1.13
CA ARG A 420 11.44 27.75 0.53
C ARG A 420 11.83 27.48 -0.92
N TYR A 421 12.45 26.34 -1.19
CA TYR A 421 12.87 26.02 -2.55
C TYR A 421 11.69 25.73 -3.48
N LEU A 422 10.57 25.22 -2.95
CA LEU A 422 9.33 25.14 -3.70
C LEU A 422 8.74 26.53 -4.01
N TYR A 423 8.83 27.48 -3.08
CA TYR A 423 8.41 28.88 -3.31
C TYR A 423 9.25 29.54 -4.42
N ILE A 424 10.58 29.37 -4.37
CA ILE A 424 11.49 29.82 -5.43
C ILE A 424 11.11 29.18 -6.78
N ALA A 425 10.90 27.86 -6.81
CA ALA A 425 10.51 27.13 -8.02
C ALA A 425 9.13 27.55 -8.57
N SER A 426 8.28 28.12 -7.70
CA SER A 426 6.99 28.71 -8.05
C SER A 426 7.12 30.12 -8.66
N ASN A 427 8.34 30.64 -8.75
CA ASN A 427 8.64 32.01 -9.14
C ASN A 427 7.98 33.03 -8.20
N TYR A 428 8.12 32.82 -6.89
CA TYR A 428 7.60 33.71 -5.84
C TYR A 428 6.09 33.94 -5.93
N SER A 429 5.36 32.91 -6.37
CA SER A 429 3.93 33.05 -6.61
C SER A 429 3.16 33.20 -5.30
N SER A 430 2.32 34.23 -5.21
CA SER A 430 1.38 34.36 -4.08
C SER A 430 0.42 33.17 -3.97
N THR A 431 0.14 32.46 -5.07
CA THR A 431 -0.62 31.21 -5.08
C THR A 431 0.05 30.14 -4.22
N PHE A 432 1.37 30.08 -4.18
CA PHE A 432 2.12 29.15 -3.32
C PHE A 432 1.86 29.45 -1.85
N ILE A 433 1.99 30.72 -1.45
CA ILE A 433 1.78 31.18 -0.08
C ILE A 433 0.34 30.89 0.36
N ILE A 434 -0.64 31.29 -0.45
CA ILE A 434 -2.07 31.06 -0.18
C ILE A 434 -2.37 29.58 -0.03
N PHE A 435 -1.76 28.72 -0.87
CA PHE A 435 -1.94 27.28 -0.81
C PHE A 435 -1.48 26.70 0.53
N PHE A 436 -0.27 27.04 0.98
CA PHE A 436 0.29 26.49 2.22
C PHE A 436 -0.39 27.09 3.46
N LEU A 437 -0.77 28.37 3.44
CA LEU A 437 -1.54 29.02 4.52
C LEU A 437 -2.89 28.36 4.76
N LYS A 438 -3.57 27.87 3.71
CA LYS A 438 -4.86 27.15 3.82
C LYS A 438 -4.80 25.96 4.78
N TYR A 439 -3.64 25.31 4.87
CA TYR A 439 -3.45 24.12 5.70
C TYR A 439 -2.69 24.43 7.00
N GLY A 440 -2.45 25.72 7.30
CA GLY A 440 -1.72 26.15 8.49
C GLY A 440 -0.20 26.03 8.37
N PHE A 441 0.34 25.82 7.17
CA PHE A 441 1.78 25.79 6.95
C PHE A 441 2.30 27.24 6.85
N VAL A 442 3.06 27.66 7.87
CA VAL A 442 3.62 29.01 7.94
C VAL A 442 5.10 28.94 7.61
N TYR A 443 5.48 29.57 6.49
CA TYR A 443 6.87 29.85 6.17
C TYR A 443 7.34 31.01 7.06
N ASN A 444 8.18 30.72 8.07
CA ASN A 444 8.67 31.75 8.98
C ASN A 444 10.19 31.92 8.90
N VAL A 445 10.62 32.89 8.10
CA VAL A 445 12.04 33.22 7.93
C VAL A 445 12.70 33.69 9.23
N SER A 446 11.95 34.32 10.14
CA SER A 446 12.51 34.82 11.40
C SER A 446 13.15 33.74 12.27
N ASN A 447 12.72 32.48 12.14
CA ASN A 447 13.30 31.36 12.86
C ASN A 447 14.81 31.16 12.58
N TYR A 448 15.29 31.57 11.41
CA TYR A 448 16.69 31.46 11.01
C TYR A 448 17.58 32.57 11.58
N PHE A 449 16.96 33.68 11.98
CA PHE A 449 17.63 34.84 12.53
C PHE A 449 17.41 34.98 14.04
N ALA A 450 16.89 33.94 14.70
CA ALA A 450 16.57 33.91 16.13
C ALA A 450 17.83 33.88 17.02
N PHE A 451 18.69 34.88 16.90
CA PHE A 451 19.92 35.06 17.67
C PHE A 451 19.64 35.13 19.17
N THR A 452 18.45 35.57 19.55
CA THR A 452 17.92 35.60 20.91
C THR A 452 17.77 34.22 21.57
N LYS A 453 17.82 33.11 20.79
CA LYS A 453 17.83 31.74 21.33
C LYS A 453 19.22 31.25 21.76
N LEU A 454 20.28 32.02 21.49
CA LEU A 454 21.62 31.71 21.99
C LEU A 454 21.67 31.90 23.51
N ASN A 455 22.26 30.94 24.22
CA ASN A 455 22.33 30.95 25.69
C ASN A 455 23.40 31.94 26.18
N LEU A 456 23.11 33.24 26.08
CA LEU A 456 24.04 34.34 26.32
C LEU A 456 23.64 35.22 27.52
N PRO A 457 24.62 35.92 28.14
CA PRO A 457 24.31 36.90 29.18
C PRO A 457 23.30 37.94 28.71
N SER A 458 22.37 38.32 29.59
CA SER A 458 21.25 39.21 29.28
C SER A 458 21.66 40.57 28.70
N PHE A 459 22.86 41.05 29.01
CA PHE A 459 23.36 42.32 28.46
C PHE A 459 23.62 42.28 26.94
N PHE A 460 23.73 41.10 26.32
CA PHE A 460 23.84 40.95 24.86
C PHE A 460 22.49 40.97 24.14
N MET A 461 21.37 40.78 24.85
CA MET A 461 20.04 40.66 24.21
C MET A 461 19.68 41.87 23.34
N PRO A 462 19.91 43.14 23.75
CA PRO A 462 19.61 44.30 22.90
C PRO A 462 20.47 44.39 21.63
N PHE A 463 21.61 43.70 21.61
CA PHE A 463 22.47 43.61 20.43
C PHE A 463 22.02 42.46 19.51
N LEU A 464 21.70 41.31 20.08
CA LEU A 464 21.15 40.16 19.36
C LEU A 464 19.83 40.50 18.67
N GLU A 465 18.92 41.21 19.34
CA GLU A 465 17.66 41.68 18.74
C GLU A 465 17.89 42.64 17.57
N ARG A 466 18.90 43.52 17.65
CA ARG A 466 19.26 44.42 16.55
C ARG A 466 19.84 43.66 15.37
N LEU A 467 20.71 42.69 15.62
CA LEU A 467 21.24 41.81 14.58
C LEU A 467 20.14 40.95 13.94
N GLU A 468 19.21 40.43 14.73
CA GLU A 468 18.03 39.68 14.26
C GLU A 468 17.21 40.53 13.30
N ASN A 469 16.81 41.71 13.73
CA ASN A 469 16.03 42.64 12.92
C ASN A 469 16.77 43.13 11.68
N SER A 470 18.08 43.42 11.79
CA SER A 470 18.90 43.85 10.66
C SER A 470 19.07 42.74 9.64
N SER A 471 19.38 41.51 10.09
CA SER A 471 19.56 40.36 9.21
C SER A 471 18.24 39.99 8.53
N LEU A 472 17.14 40.01 9.28
CA LEU A 472 15.82 39.77 8.71
C LEU A 472 15.44 40.83 7.66
N SER A 473 15.77 42.09 7.93
CA SER A 473 15.53 43.21 7.00
C SER A 473 16.40 43.10 5.75
N SER A 474 17.69 42.78 5.89
CA SER A 474 18.61 42.50 4.78
C SER A 474 18.13 41.32 3.96
N TYR A 475 17.68 40.24 4.60
CA TYR A 475 17.09 39.10 3.91
C TYR A 475 15.92 39.52 3.03
N TYR A 476 14.94 40.26 3.57
CA TYR A 476 13.78 40.68 2.76
C TYR A 476 14.19 41.60 1.60
N LEU A 477 15.24 42.40 1.78
CA LEU A 477 15.76 43.27 0.73
C LEU A 477 16.43 42.45 -0.39
N ILE A 478 17.28 41.49 -0.03
CA ILE A 478 17.95 40.59 -0.98
C ILE A 478 16.94 39.64 -1.63
N GLU A 479 15.96 39.12 -0.88
CA GLU A 479 14.92 38.21 -1.38
C GLU A 479 14.12 38.85 -2.51
N ASN A 480 13.86 40.16 -2.43
CA ASN A 480 13.16 40.88 -3.49
C ASN A 480 14.01 41.07 -4.76
N ILE A 481 15.34 41.05 -4.66
CA ILE A 481 16.27 41.33 -5.76
C ILE A 481 16.84 40.05 -6.35
N ASN A 482 17.46 39.23 -5.49
CA ASN A 482 18.08 37.96 -5.81
C ASN A 482 17.81 36.93 -4.69
N PRO A 483 16.67 36.25 -4.76
CA PRO A 483 16.28 35.24 -3.78
C PRO A 483 17.33 34.14 -3.55
N LEU A 484 18.08 33.72 -4.58
CA LEU A 484 19.13 32.71 -4.42
C LEU A 484 20.30 33.22 -3.55
N GLU A 485 20.59 34.52 -3.62
CA GLU A 485 21.59 35.19 -2.79
C GLU A 485 21.05 35.40 -1.36
N ALA A 486 19.74 35.63 -1.21
CA ALA A 486 19.09 35.64 0.10
C ALA A 486 19.19 34.26 0.80
N GLU A 487 19.24 33.18 0.02
CA GLU A 487 19.49 31.83 0.54
C GLU A 487 20.91 31.63 1.05
N GLN A 488 21.89 32.02 0.24
CA GLN A 488 23.30 31.96 0.66
C GLN A 488 23.50 32.75 1.95
N PHE A 489 22.83 33.90 2.08
CA PHE A 489 22.84 34.67 3.30
C PHE A 489 22.26 33.89 4.50
N ILE A 490 21.14 33.19 4.36
CA ILE A 490 20.59 32.36 5.44
C ILE A 490 21.51 31.18 5.79
N GLU A 491 22.08 30.50 4.79
CA GLU A 491 23.01 29.39 5.02
C GLU A 491 24.27 29.85 5.74
N GLU A 492 24.84 30.97 5.33
CA GLU A 492 26.02 31.58 5.96
C GLU A 492 25.73 31.99 7.41
N VAL A 493 24.58 32.62 7.66
CA VAL A 493 24.14 33.00 9.00
C VAL A 493 23.89 31.76 9.88
N SER A 494 23.25 30.72 9.33
CA SER A 494 23.00 29.47 10.05
C SER A 494 24.28 28.68 10.33
N ALA A 495 25.22 28.65 9.39
CA ALA A 495 26.54 28.04 9.55
C ALA A 495 27.39 28.77 10.60
N LEU A 496 27.30 30.09 10.65
CA LEU A 496 27.90 30.90 11.72
C LEU A 496 27.27 30.52 13.07
N LEU A 497 25.94 30.53 13.16
CA LEU A 497 25.21 30.24 14.41
C LEU A 497 25.50 28.85 14.96
N SER A 498 25.52 27.83 14.11
CA SER A 498 25.82 26.45 14.51
C SER A 498 27.26 26.25 14.99
N ASN A 499 28.18 27.14 14.65
CA ASN A 499 29.56 27.14 15.13
C ASN A 499 29.83 28.18 16.23
N PHE A 500 28.79 28.80 16.80
CA PHE A 500 28.91 29.86 17.80
C PHE A 500 29.85 29.50 18.96
N GLU A 501 29.76 28.26 19.48
CA GLU A 501 30.60 27.80 20.60
C GLU A 501 32.10 27.72 20.27
N LYS A 502 32.46 27.68 18.99
CA LYS A 502 33.86 27.59 18.52
C LYS A 502 34.51 28.95 18.29
N PHE A 503 33.74 30.04 18.27
CA PHE A 503 34.25 31.39 18.08
C PHE A 503 34.32 32.16 19.40
N SER A 504 35.30 33.06 19.52
CA SER A 504 35.20 34.06 20.59
C SER A 504 34.03 35.00 20.28
N LEU A 505 33.27 35.39 21.30
CA LEU A 505 32.07 36.23 21.16
C LEU A 505 32.32 37.49 20.31
N PHE A 506 33.49 38.10 20.48
CA PHE A 506 33.89 39.30 19.74
C PHE A 506 34.09 39.02 18.24
N LEU A 507 34.81 37.95 17.89
CA LEU A 507 35.02 37.53 16.51
C LEU A 507 33.71 37.13 15.83
N PHE A 508 32.81 36.47 16.57
CA PHE A 508 31.50 36.09 16.07
C PHE A 508 30.66 37.30 15.64
N PHE A 509 30.53 38.29 16.52
CA PHE A 509 29.74 39.49 16.23
C PHE A 509 30.39 40.39 15.18
N PHE A 510 31.72 40.45 15.13
CA PHE A 510 32.45 41.16 14.08
C PHE A 510 32.22 40.52 12.71
N MET A 511 32.28 39.19 12.61
CA MET A 511 32.04 38.45 11.37
C MET A 511 30.59 38.61 10.88
N ILE A 512 29.60 38.55 11.77
CA ILE A 512 28.19 38.81 11.39
C ILE A 512 28.01 40.25 10.94
N SER A 513 28.58 41.22 11.64
CA SER A 513 28.47 42.63 11.26
C SER A 513 29.06 42.87 9.87
N ILE A 514 30.25 42.31 9.58
CA ILE A 514 30.85 42.40 8.24
C ILE A 514 29.95 41.75 7.19
N LEU A 515 29.41 40.57 7.49
CA LEU A 515 28.54 39.85 6.56
C LEU A 515 27.29 40.68 6.20
N VAL A 516 26.61 41.23 7.20
CA VAL A 516 25.41 42.06 7.02
C VAL A 516 25.76 43.33 6.23
N THR A 517 26.87 44.01 6.54
CA THR A 517 27.30 45.22 5.83
C THR A 517 27.73 44.94 4.39
N ALA A 518 28.50 43.88 4.16
CA ALA A 518 28.96 43.52 2.82
C ALA A 518 27.80 43.19 1.88
N ILE A 519 26.78 42.49 2.39
CA ILE A 519 25.63 42.08 1.59
C ILE A 519 24.66 43.25 1.36
N THR A 520 24.47 44.14 2.34
CA THR A 520 23.68 45.36 2.12
C THR A 520 24.30 46.28 1.08
N GLU A 521 25.63 46.47 1.09
CA GLU A 521 26.31 47.28 0.06
C GLU A 521 26.22 46.68 -1.35
N VAL A 522 26.17 45.36 -1.48
CA VAL A 522 26.00 44.68 -2.79
C VAL A 522 24.57 44.86 -3.32
N SER A 523 23.58 44.86 -2.43
CA SER A 523 22.16 45.07 -2.80
C SER A 523 21.84 46.51 -3.21
N GLU A 524 22.52 47.51 -2.66
CA GLU A 524 22.31 48.92 -3.02
C GLU A 524 22.97 49.33 -4.34
N LYS A 525 23.88 48.51 -4.89
CA LYS A 525 24.66 48.80 -6.10
C LYS A 525 24.13 48.11 -7.38
N LYS A 526 23.09 47.31 -7.30
CA LYS A 526 22.41 46.65 -8.44
C LYS A 526 20.97 47.12 -8.51
#